data_AF-A0AAW9BUF6-F1
#
_entry.id   AF-A0AAW9BUF6-F1
#
_cell.length_a   1.000
_cell.length_b   1.000
_cell.length_c   1.000
_cell.angle_alpha   90.00
_cell.angle_beta   90.00
_cell.angle_gamma   90.00
#
_symmetry.space_group_name_H-M   'P 1'
#
loop_
_entity.id
_entity.type
_entity.pdbx_description
1 polymer ?
#
loop_
_entity_poly.entity_id
_entity_poly.type
_entity_poly.pdbx_seq_one_letter_code
_entity_poly.pdbx_strand_id
1 'polypeptide(L)' 'MNELFDAKESLSSAEREDSLFQRLPTLIENAKANSEHYGNIFADIDASIASNREGLAQFPITRKFNVPSQQQLKPP' A
#
# COMPACT_ATOMS: atom_id res chain seq x y z
N MET A 1 18.71 24.04 18.46
CA MET A 1 18.98 22.69 17.95
C MET A 1 17.63 22.13 17.54
N ASN A 2 17.43 21.79 16.27
CA ASN A 2 16.24 21.02 15.88
C ASN A 2 16.52 19.57 16.29
N GLU A 3 16.07 19.19 17.47
CA GLU A 3 16.06 17.79 17.88
C GLU A 3 14.93 17.10 17.12
N LEU A 4 15.31 16.15 16.26
CA LEU A 4 14.37 15.31 15.53
C LEU A 4 14.00 14.12 16.41
N PHE A 5 12.73 13.71 16.41
CA PHE A 5 12.26 12.56 17.19
C PHE A 5 12.59 11.23 16.47
N ASP A 6 12.65 11.25 15.13
CA ASP A 6 13.00 10.11 14.27
C ASP A 6 13.97 10.54 13.16
N ALA A 7 14.94 9.68 12.83
CA ALA A 7 15.90 9.91 11.74
C ALA A 7 15.20 10.13 10.37
N LYS A 8 14.01 9.52 10.17
CA LYS A 8 13.20 9.62 8.94
C LYS A 8 12.69 11.04 8.66
N GLU A 9 12.66 11.90 9.68
CA GLU A 9 12.26 13.31 9.54
C GLU A 9 13.26 14.08 8.67
N SER A 10 14.54 13.67 8.66
CA SER A 10 15.61 14.34 7.91
C SER A 10 15.96 13.71 6.57
N LEU A 11 15.32 12.59 6.19
CA LEU A 11 15.64 11.90 4.94
C LEU A 11 15.39 12.81 3.73
N SER A 12 16.29 12.73 2.75
CA SER A 12 16.03 13.32 1.45
C SER A 12 14.80 12.67 0.81
N SER A 13 14.17 13.36 -0.13
CA SER A 13 13.02 12.82 -0.86
C SER A 13 13.35 11.51 -1.58
N ALA A 14 14.57 11.38 -2.12
CA ALA A 14 15.02 10.19 -2.82
C ALA A 14 15.20 8.99 -1.88
N GLU A 15 15.88 9.18 -0.74
CA GLU A 15 16.09 8.10 0.25
C GLU A 15 14.77 7.63 0.87
N ARG A 16 13.85 8.58 1.13
CA ARG A 16 12.51 8.26 1.64
C ARG A 16 11.73 7.42 0.62
N GLU A 17 11.76 7.83 -0.65
CA GLU A 17 11.06 7.14 -1.72
C GLU A 17 11.59 5.71 -1.92
N ASP A 18 12.90 5.54 -2.03
CA ASP A 18 13.53 4.23 -2.14
C ASP A 18 13.15 3.33 -0.96
N SER A 19 13.28 3.84 0.28
CA SER A 19 12.89 3.08 1.48
C SER A 19 11.41 2.66 1.49
N LEU A 20 10.51 3.51 0.97
CA LEU A 20 9.08 3.18 0.87
C LEU A 20 8.82 2.10 -0.17
N PHE A 21 9.42 2.21 -1.37
CA PHE A 21 9.23 1.23 -2.43
C PHE A 21 9.88 -0.12 -2.14
N GLN A 22 10.97 -0.18 -1.38
CA GLN A 22 11.52 -1.45 -0.89
C GLN A 22 10.54 -2.22 0.03
N ARG A 23 9.67 -1.50 0.76
CA ARG A 23 8.74 -2.10 1.72
C ARG A 23 7.35 -2.37 1.15
N LEU A 24 6.96 -1.62 0.12
CA LEU A 24 5.60 -1.60 -0.39
C LEU A 24 5.11 -2.95 -0.95
N PRO A 25 5.90 -3.70 -1.76
CA PRO A 25 5.47 -5.02 -2.26
C PRO A 25 5.12 -5.99 -1.13
N THR A 26 5.93 -6.04 -0.07
CA THR A 26 5.68 -6.92 1.08
C THR A 26 4.40 -6.52 1.83
N LEU A 27 4.14 -5.21 1.95
CA LEU A 27 2.91 -4.71 2.55
C LEU A 27 1.67 -5.11 1.74
N ILE A 28 1.75 -5.05 0.41
CA ILE A 28 0.65 -5.43 -0.49
C ILE A 28 0.40 -6.94 -0.40
N GLU A 29 1.44 -7.78 -0.38
CA GLU A 29 1.28 -9.23 -0.17
C GLU A 29 0.66 -9.55 1.20
N ASN A 30 1.07 -8.84 2.25
CA ASN A 30 0.43 -8.97 3.56
C ASN A 30 -1.06 -8.60 3.51
N ALA A 31 -1.42 -7.52 2.80
CA ALA A 31 -2.80 -7.11 2.62
C ALA A 31 -3.61 -8.16 1.83
N LYS A 32 -3.06 -8.70 0.73
CA LYS A 32 -3.68 -9.78 -0.06
C LYS A 32 -3.95 -11.02 0.78
N ALA A 33 -3.00 -11.40 1.64
CA ALA A 33 -3.11 -12.61 2.45
C ALA A 33 -4.08 -12.47 3.65
N ASN A 34 -4.19 -11.27 4.24
CA ASN A 34 -4.90 -11.08 5.51
C ASN A 34 -6.19 -10.26 5.39
N SER A 35 -6.48 -9.69 4.23
CA SER A 35 -7.70 -8.94 3.97
C SER A 35 -8.40 -9.51 2.77
N GLU A 36 -9.61 -10.00 2.97
CA GLU A 36 -10.41 -10.55 1.88
C GLU A 36 -10.68 -9.51 0.78
N HIS A 37 -10.91 -8.25 1.16
CA HIS A 37 -11.08 -7.16 0.20
C HIS A 37 -9.84 -7.00 -0.69
N TYR A 38 -8.65 -6.89 -0.09
CA TYR A 38 -7.41 -6.71 -0.86
C TYR A 38 -7.01 -7.96 -1.63
N GLY A 39 -7.26 -9.15 -1.09
CA GLY A 39 -7.11 -10.41 -1.82
C GLY A 39 -7.96 -10.46 -3.09
N ASN A 40 -9.19 -9.94 -3.03
CA ASN A 40 -10.07 -9.87 -4.19
C ASN A 40 -9.65 -8.77 -5.19
N ILE A 41 -9.40 -7.53 -4.73
CA ILE A 41 -9.12 -6.41 -5.66
C ILE A 41 -7.71 -6.48 -6.30
N PHE A 42 -6.78 -7.22 -5.68
CA PHE A 42 -5.41 -7.40 -6.17
C PHE A 42 -5.13 -8.85 -6.60
N ALA A 43 -6.17 -9.66 -6.85
CA ALA A 43 -6.02 -11.08 -7.17
C ALA A 43 -5.09 -11.32 -8.37
N ASP A 44 -5.25 -10.50 -9.42
CA ASP A 44 -4.51 -10.62 -10.68
C ASP A 44 -3.29 -9.68 -10.76
N ILE A 45 -2.90 -9.04 -9.65
CA ILE A 45 -1.80 -8.07 -9.61
C ILE A 45 -0.62 -8.66 -8.83
N ASP A 46 0.54 -8.70 -9.48
CA ASP A 46 1.80 -8.98 -8.82
C ASP A 46 2.24 -7.78 -7.99
N ALA A 47 2.39 -7.95 -6.67
CA ALA A 47 2.83 -6.88 -5.78
C ALA A 47 4.25 -6.37 -6.08
N SER A 48 5.09 -7.17 -6.75
CA SER A 48 6.47 -6.79 -7.09
C SER A 48 6.55 -5.56 -8.00
N ILE A 49 5.48 -5.30 -8.77
CA ILE A 49 5.40 -4.14 -9.66
C ILE A 49 5.33 -2.83 -8.87
N ALA A 50 4.89 -2.85 -7.60
CA ALA A 50 4.83 -1.67 -6.72
C ALA A 50 6.22 -1.26 -6.17
N SER A 51 7.28 -1.44 -6.93
CA SER A 51 8.66 -1.08 -6.61
C SER A 51 9.07 0.31 -7.15
N ASN A 52 8.17 0.98 -7.86
CA ASN A 52 8.31 2.36 -8.31
C ASN A 52 6.94 3.04 -8.51
N ARG A 53 6.95 4.31 -8.89
CA ARG A 53 5.74 5.13 -9.07
C ARG A 53 4.87 4.62 -10.21
N GLU A 54 5.48 4.23 -11.32
CA GLU A 54 4.80 3.78 -12.53
C GLU A 54 4.05 2.47 -12.30
N GLY A 55 4.65 1.54 -11.56
CA GLY A 55 4.02 0.29 -11.18
C GLY A 55 2.94 0.47 -10.13
N LEU A 56 3.16 1.33 -9.13
CA LEU A 56 2.12 1.65 -8.15
C LEU A 56 0.88 2.30 -8.79
N ALA A 57 1.06 3.10 -9.84
CA ALA A 57 -0.05 3.74 -10.55
C ALA A 57 -1.00 2.76 -11.26
N GLN A 58 -0.59 1.51 -11.45
CA GLN A 58 -1.41 0.46 -12.08
C GLN A 58 -2.43 -0.16 -11.10
N PHE A 59 -2.27 0.08 -9.80
CA PHE A 59 -3.15 -0.51 -8.79
C PHE A 59 -4.53 0.18 -8.79
N PRO A 60 -5.62 -0.59 -8.62
CA PRO A 60 -6.95 -0.03 -8.51
C PRO A 60 -7.06 0.85 -7.26
N ILE A 61 -7.72 1.99 -7.40
CA ILE A 61 -7.95 2.92 -6.29
C ILE A 61 -9.04 2.37 -5.37
N THR A 62 -8.72 2.17 -4.09
CA THR A 62 -9.72 1.86 -3.06
C THR A 62 -10.63 3.07 -2.82
N ARG A 63 -11.89 2.98 -3.27
CA ARG A 63 -12.89 4.06 -3.16
C ARG A 63 -13.77 3.85 -1.93
N LYS A 64 -13.95 4.90 -1.12
CA LYS A 64 -14.84 4.90 0.06
C LYS A 64 -16.26 4.41 -0.24
N PHE A 65 -16.81 4.75 -1.41
CA PHE A 65 -18.17 4.37 -1.81
C PHE A 65 -18.39 2.84 -1.86
N ASN A 66 -17.33 2.05 -2.10
CA ASN A 66 -17.45 0.59 -2.20
C ASN A 66 -17.53 -0.10 -0.83
N VAL A 67 -17.09 0.59 0.23
CA VAL A 67 -16.95 0.01 1.58
C VAL A 67 -18.29 -0.40 2.19
N PRO A 68 -19.36 0.42 2.19
CA PRO A 68 -20.64 0.03 2.78
C PRO A 68 -21.27 -1.19 2.08
N SER A 69 -21.24 -1.22 0.74
CA SER A 69 -21.77 -2.34 -0.04
C SER A 69 -21.02 -3.65 0.22
N GLN A 70 -19.70 -3.58 0.39
CA GLN A 70 -18.88 -4.75 0.70
C GLN A 70 -19.10 -5.27 2.12
N GLN A 71 -19.26 -4.37 3.10
CA GLN A 71 -19.59 -4.76 4.48
C GLN A 71 -20.98 -5.39 4.60
N GLN A 72 -21.95 -4.95 3.79
CA GLN A 72 -23.28 -5.59 3.75
C GLN A 72 -23.23 -7.02 3.19
N LEU A 73 -22.39 -7.27 2.18
CA LEU A 73 -22.20 -8.61 1.62
C LEU A 73 -21.45 -9.54 2.58
N LYS A 74 -20.57 -8.97 3.42
CA LYS A 74 -19.71 -9.71 4.36
C LYS A 74 -19.63 -8.95 5.70
N PRO A 75 -20.64 -9.11 6.57
CA PRO A 75 -20.64 -8.48 7.88
C PRO A 75 -19.52 -9.06 8.77
N PRO A 76 -18.93 -8.26 9.68
CA PRO A 76 -17.87 -8.70 10.59
C PRO A 76 -18.37 -9.65 11.68
#